data_AF-A0A455UDX6-F1
#
_entry.id   AF-A0A455UDX6-F1
#
_cell.length_a   1.000
_cell.length_b   1.000
_cell.length_c   1.000
_cell.angle_alpha   90.00
_cell.angle_beta   90.00
_cell.angle_gamma   90.00
#
_symmetry.space_group_name_H-M   'P 1'
#
loop_
_entity.id
_entity.type
_entity.pdbx_description
1 polymer ?
#
loop_
_entity_poly.entity_id
_entity_poly.type
_entity_poly.pdbx_seq_one_letter_code
_entity_poly.pdbx_strand_id
1 'polypeptide(L)' 'MSVSTALAVRSDMDEEMAYNLTKALYENYDKIANVHPAMESLTPEVMADVDVVPYHDGAERYLKEVGLR' A
#
# COMPACT_ATOMS: atom_id res chain seq x y z
N MET A 1 8.10 15.87 -12.23
CA MET A 1 6.93 15.69 -11.33
C MET A 1 6.39 14.31 -11.61
N SER A 2 6.65 13.35 -10.71
CA SER A 2 6.03 12.02 -10.81
C SER A 2 4.62 12.12 -10.24
N VAL A 3 3.65 11.51 -10.92
CA VAL A 3 2.29 11.38 -10.40
C VAL A 3 2.27 10.13 -9.52
N SER A 4 2.11 10.31 -8.21
CA SER A 4 1.97 9.20 -7.26
C SER A 4 0.54 8.67 -7.31
N THR A 5 0.38 7.36 -7.47
CA THR A 5 -0.92 6.69 -7.40
C THR A 5 -1.11 6.12 -6.00
N ALA A 6 -2.28 6.36 -5.39
CA ALA A 6 -2.63 5.82 -4.08
C ALA A 6 -3.93 5.02 -4.16
N LEU A 7 -4.02 3.93 -3.39
CA LEU A 7 -5.29 3.24 -3.12
C LEU A 7 -5.87 3.80 -1.82
N ALA A 8 -6.97 4.55 -1.94
CA ALA A 8 -7.66 5.11 -0.78
C ALA A 8 -8.81 4.21 -0.33
N VAL A 9 -9.02 4.16 0.98
CA VAL A 9 -10.17 3.52 1.63
C VAL A 9 -10.94 4.54 2.47
N ARG A 10 -12.14 4.19 2.92
CA ARG A 10 -12.87 5.01 3.88
C ARG A 10 -12.16 5.00 5.24
N SER A 11 -12.26 6.10 5.97
CA SER A 11 -11.70 6.24 7.32
C SER A 11 -12.39 5.36 8.37
N ASP A 12 -13.60 4.87 8.08
CA ASP A 12 -14.38 3.99 8.96
C ASP A 12 -14.46 2.55 8.42
N MET A 13 -13.51 2.17 7.54
CA MET A 13 -13.28 0.77 7.22
C MET A 13 -12.83 0.03 8.48
N ASP A 14 -13.23 -1.23 8.61
CA ASP A 14 -12.75 -2.07 9.71
C ASP A 14 -11.21 -2.17 9.68
N GLU A 15 -10.57 -2.06 10.85
CA GLU A 15 -9.10 -2.05 10.98
C GLU A 15 -8.48 -3.36 10.46
N GLU A 16 -9.10 -4.51 10.76
CA GLU A 16 -8.62 -5.81 10.33
C GLU A 16 -8.75 -5.96 8.81
N MET A 17 -9.85 -5.47 8.23
CA MET A 17 -10.03 -5.41 6.78
C MET A 17 -8.95 -4.56 6.10
N ALA A 18 -8.67 -3.37 6.62
CA ALA A 18 -7.61 -2.51 6.09
C ALA A 18 -6.23 -3.16 6.20
N TYR A 19 -5.92 -3.77 7.34
CA TYR A 19 -4.68 -4.54 7.55
C TYR A 19 -4.54 -5.67 6.54
N ASN A 20 -5.57 -6.50 6.38
CA ASN A 20 -5.54 -7.65 5.46
C ASN A 20 -5.46 -7.20 4.00
N LEU A 21 -6.12 -6.11 3.62
CA LEU A 21 -6.00 -5.53 2.30
C LEU A 21 -4.58 -5.04 2.02
N THR A 22 -3.98 -4.28 2.94
CA THR A 22 -2.59 -3.82 2.82
C THR A 22 -1.65 -5.01 2.72
N LYS A 23 -1.77 -5.99 3.62
CA LYS A 23 -0.97 -7.22 3.57
C LYS A 23 -1.06 -7.92 2.21
N ALA A 24 -2.28 -8.12 1.71
CA ALA A 24 -2.48 -8.77 0.42
C ALA A 24 -1.82 -8.03 -0.74
N LEU A 25 -1.84 -6.69 -0.73
CA LEU A 25 -1.18 -5.88 -1.76
C LEU A 25 0.34 -6.03 -1.70
N TYR A 26 0.94 -5.95 -0.52
CA TYR A 26 2.39 -5.98 -0.35
C TYR A 26 2.96 -7.38 -0.55
N GLU A 27 2.28 -8.44 -0.08
CA GLU A 27 2.70 -9.83 -0.31
C GLU A 27 2.55 -10.29 -1.76
N ASN A 28 1.79 -9.55 -2.58
CA ASN A 28 1.56 -9.85 -4.00
C ASN A 28 1.98 -8.67 -4.91
N TYR A 29 2.91 -7.83 -4.46
CA TYR A 29 3.30 -6.64 -5.21
C TYR A 29 3.83 -6.97 -6.61
N ASP A 30 4.49 -8.12 -6.76
CA ASP A 30 5.00 -8.66 -8.01
C ASP A 30 3.89 -8.86 -9.04
N LYS A 31 2.73 -9.38 -8.60
CA LYS A 31 1.57 -9.56 -9.48
C LYS A 31 1.03 -8.21 -9.93
N ILE A 32 1.00 -7.21 -9.04
CA ILE A 32 0.54 -5.85 -9.34
C ILE A 32 1.49 -5.18 -10.34
N ALA A 33 2.80 -5.30 -10.11
CA ALA A 33 3.84 -4.75 -10.99
C ALA A 33 3.73 -5.26 -12.43
N ASN A 34 3.21 -6.48 -12.62
CA ASN A 34 3.03 -7.12 -13.93
C ASN A 34 1.69 -6.78 -14.62
N VAL A 35 0.77 -6.03 -14.00
CA VAL A 35 -0.55 -5.71 -14.60
C VAL A 35 -0.43 -4.69 -15.73
N HIS A 36 0.46 -3.70 -15.59
CA HIS A 36 0.60 -2.60 -16.55
C HIS A 36 2.05 -2.09 -16.57
N PRO A 37 2.62 -1.72 -17.74
CA PRO A 37 4.02 -1.26 -17.83
C PRO A 37 4.39 -0.11 -16.89
N ALA A 38 3.43 0.78 -16.60
CA ALA A 38 3.62 1.87 -15.64
C ALA A 38 3.85 1.42 -14.18
N MET A 39 3.63 0.15 -13.86
CA MET A 39 3.79 -0.43 -12.52
C MET A 39 5.06 -1.28 -12.38
N GLU A 40 5.87 -1.43 -13.43
CA GLU A 40 7.07 -2.29 -13.43
C GLU A 40 8.10 -1.90 -12.34
N SER A 41 8.12 -0.62 -11.94
CA SER A 41 9.00 -0.12 -10.88
C SER A 41 8.42 -0.26 -9.47
N LEU A 42 7.25 -0.87 -9.29
CA LEU A 42 6.68 -1.07 -7.97
C LEU A 42 7.51 -2.06 -7.16
N THR A 43 7.92 -1.61 -5.98
CA THR A 43 8.45 -2.43 -4.91
C THR A 43 7.69 -2.10 -3.63
N PRO A 44 7.73 -2.97 -2.60
CA PRO A 44 7.14 -2.66 -1.29
C PRO A 44 7.59 -1.30 -0.74
N GLU A 45 8.86 -0.93 -0.91
CA GLU A 45 9.42 0.35 -0.46
C GLU A 45 8.81 1.53 -1.23
N VAL A 46 8.68 1.42 -2.55
CA VAL A 46 8.04 2.45 -3.40
C VAL A 46 6.55 2.59 -3.03
N MET A 47 5.87 1.49 -2.74
CA MET A 47 4.47 1.49 -2.33
C MET A 47 4.24 2.12 -0.94
N ALA A 48 5.23 2.03 -0.05
CA ALA A 48 5.18 2.60 1.30
C ALA A 48 5.48 4.11 1.35
N ASP A 49 6.10 4.65 0.30
CA ASP A 49 6.48 6.07 0.14
C ASP A 49 5.34 6.93 -0.45
N VAL A 50 4.11 6.73 0.04
CA VAL A 50 2.91 7.42 -0.45
C VAL A 50 2.27 8.24 0.67
N ASP A 51 2.52 9.55 0.68
CA ASP A 51 2.00 10.48 1.71
C ASP A 51 1.00 11.48 1.11
N VAL A 52 -0.08 10.99 0.49
CA VAL A 52 -1.15 11.84 -0.07
C VAL A 52 -2.20 12.19 0.98
N VAL A 53 -2.56 11.21 1.82
CA VAL A 53 -3.50 11.30 2.95
C VAL A 53 -2.99 10.40 4.08
N PRO A 54 -3.45 10.55 5.34
CA PRO A 54 -3.06 9.66 6.42
C PRO A 54 -3.38 8.20 6.10
N TYR A 55 -2.51 7.29 6.55
CA TYR A 55 -2.77 5.85 6.47
C TYR A 55 -3.91 5.49 7.42
N HIS A 56 -4.66 4.46 7.03
CA HIS A 56 -5.59 3.79 7.92
C HIS A 56 -4.81 3.03 9.01
N ASP A 57 -5.31 2.97 10.25
CA ASP A 57 -4.63 2.33 11.38
C ASP A 57 -4.16 0.90 11.07
N GLY A 58 -5.04 0.08 10.48
CA GLY A 58 -4.69 -1.27 10.02
C GLY A 58 -3.59 -1.32 8.96
N ALA A 59 -3.55 -0.36 8.03
CA ALA A 59 -2.49 -0.28 7.04
C ALA A 59 -1.16 0.13 7.69
N GLU A 60 -1.19 1.14 8.56
CA GLU A 60 0.00 1.61 9.30
C GLU A 60 0.58 0.49 10.18
N ARG A 61 -0.28 -0.27 10.86
CA ARG A 61 0.12 -1.44 11.66
C ARG A 61 0.91 -2.45 10.83
N TYR A 62 0.39 -2.85 9.67
CA TYR A 62 1.09 -3.78 8.77
C TYR A 62 2.47 -3.22 8.35
N LEU A 63 2.52 -1.96 7.89
CA LEU A 63 3.77 -1.36 7.40
C LEU A 63 4.86 -1.28 8.46
N LYS A 64 4.49 -1.00 9.72
CA LYS A 64 5.41 -1.02 10.86
C LYS A 64 5.91 -2.43 11.18
N GLU A 65 5.03 -3.43 11.15
CA GLU A 65 5.40 -4.83 11.43
C GLU A 65 6.43 -5.38 10.42
N VAL A 66 6.33 -4.98 9.15
CA VAL A 66 7.26 -5.41 8.10
C VAL A 66 8.48 -4.48 7.94
N GLY A 67 8.61 -3.45 8.79
CA GLY A 67 9.75 -2.54 8.80
C GLY A 67 9.81 -1.58 7.61
N LEU A 68 8.67 -1.29 7.00
CA LEU A 68 8.56 -0.33 5.89
C LEU A 68 8.19 1.09 6.38
N ARG A 69 7.74 1.23 7.63
CA ARG A 69 7.48 2.52 8.31
C ARG A 69 7.79 2.44 9.82
#